data_AF-A0A4W4EVB6-F1
#
_entry.id   AF-A0A4W4EVB6-F1
#
_cell.length_a   1.000
_cell.length_b   1.000
_cell.length_c   1.000
_cell.angle_alpha   90.00
_cell.angle_beta   90.00
_cell.angle_gamma   90.00
#
_symmetry.space_group_name_H-M   'P 1'
#
loop_
_entity.id
_entity.type
_entity.pdbx_description
1 polymer ?
#
loop_
_entity_poly.entity_id
_entity_poly.type
_entity_poly.pdbx_seq_one_letter_code
_entity_poly.pdbx_strand_id
1 'polypeptide(L)'
;MAFMEKPSAGKVLLDDTVSLTAVIETSQSLQSHTEYIIRVQRGVSTENSWTVSELDQLNLMSGLNLPLPPKKLIGNMDREFIAERQKGLQAYLNFLTQHHILSSCELVKKFLDANSYSANYTEIALQQVSMFFRSDPKWEVVEPLKDMGWRLRKRYFLVKNKEQIKERQVLIWVSCFLGFFFLHFKPTLMQVCSHHPFICPVMFASTSESSALVIRMFNDKGTLRDHICKVKPKEPFLKKYCNPKKIQGLELQQIRTYGRQILEALKFLHDKGFPYGHLHASNIVIEDNTCKLLDIENSLLGLPSYYRPYVTQFRKINTTESIDIYSFGHLLYEMTYGRPPDAVPVDQYPSVAYMSVVSVLQSILTTEACKTGMPTVSQLLQTPLFSDVQQFNSEKPQFKITSKLKEALKSSKECLEKRLQEEQRAIHQHRRLTRAKSHHGSEEEKKRRKILARKVEELLQGSGASSPPTCPSSPTPPAGISVSLYATF
;
A
#
# COMPACT_ATOMS: atom_id res chain seq x y z
N MET A 1 22.68 -22.81 8.22
CA MET A 1 21.33 -23.03 7.67
C MET A 1 20.30 -22.76 8.75
N ALA A 2 19.84 -21.51 8.86
CA ALA A 2 18.73 -21.12 9.73
C ALA A 2 18.08 -19.89 9.09
N PHE A 3 17.40 -20.10 7.97
CA PHE A 3 16.63 -19.05 7.32
C PHE A 3 15.26 -19.66 7.02
N MET A 4 14.23 -19.05 7.63
CA MET A 4 12.82 -19.40 7.53
C MET A 4 12.36 -20.53 8.46
N GLU A 5 12.13 -20.20 9.74
CA GLU A 5 11.02 -20.87 10.43
C GLU A 5 9.73 -20.49 9.70
N LYS A 6 8.98 -21.50 9.25
CA LYS A 6 7.63 -21.28 8.70
C LYS A 6 6.80 -20.55 9.77
N PRO A 7 6.03 -19.51 9.41
CA PRO A 7 5.06 -18.97 10.35
C PRO A 7 4.17 -20.11 10.86
N SER A 8 3.93 -20.13 12.17
CA SER A 8 3.04 -21.09 12.83
C SER A 8 1.73 -21.21 12.04
N ALA A 9 1.30 -22.45 11.76
CA ALA A 9 0.06 -22.72 11.05
C ALA A 9 -1.10 -21.89 11.65
N GLY A 10 -1.80 -21.11 10.81
CA GLY A 10 -2.96 -20.30 11.21
C GLY A 10 -2.71 -18.79 11.40
N LYS A 11 -1.47 -18.31 11.47
CA LYS A 11 -1.21 -16.85 11.46
C LYS A 11 -1.03 -16.33 10.04
N VAL A 12 -2.12 -15.92 9.41
CA VAL A 12 -2.05 -15.17 8.14
C VAL A 12 -1.35 -13.84 8.43
N LEU A 13 -0.20 -13.64 7.79
CA LEU A 13 0.50 -12.36 7.85
C LEU A 13 -0.39 -11.28 7.22
N LEU A 14 -0.83 -10.34 8.02
CA LEU A 14 -1.70 -9.26 7.56
C LEU A 14 -0.90 -8.16 6.88
N ASP A 15 -1.05 -8.01 5.57
CA ASP A 15 -0.59 -6.84 4.84
C ASP A 15 -1.72 -5.81 4.76
N ASP A 16 -1.54 -4.69 5.46
CA ASP A 16 -2.53 -3.62 5.58
C ASP A 16 -2.79 -2.87 4.27
N THR A 17 -1.87 -2.96 3.30
CA THR A 17 -2.01 -2.30 1.99
C THR A 17 -2.81 -3.11 0.98
N VAL A 18 -3.14 -4.38 1.29
CA VAL A 18 -4.04 -5.16 0.44
C VAL A 18 -5.42 -4.50 0.46
N SER A 19 -5.91 -4.15 -0.73
CA SER A 19 -7.19 -3.48 -0.90
C SER A 19 -8.32 -4.36 -0.36
N LEU A 20 -9.27 -3.70 0.32
CA LEU A 20 -10.56 -4.29 0.64
C LEU A 20 -11.58 -3.81 -0.38
N THR A 21 -12.42 -4.70 -0.89
CA THR A 21 -13.65 -4.35 -1.59
C THR A 21 -14.84 -4.65 -0.70
N ALA A 22 -15.89 -3.83 -0.78
CA ALA A 22 -17.09 -3.99 0.02
C ALA A 22 -18.32 -3.85 -0.88
N VAL A 23 -19.18 -4.88 -0.90
CA VAL A 23 -20.37 -4.95 -1.75
C VAL A 23 -21.57 -5.30 -0.90
N ILE A 24 -22.64 -4.52 -1.00
CA ILE A 24 -23.92 -4.84 -0.35
C ILE A 24 -24.58 -5.96 -1.15
N GLU A 25 -24.64 -7.16 -0.59
CA GLU A 25 -25.23 -8.34 -1.24
C GLU A 25 -26.75 -8.38 -1.05
N THR A 26 -27.22 -8.02 0.14
CA THR A 26 -28.64 -8.03 0.47
C THR A 26 -28.97 -7.06 1.61
N SER A 27 -30.26 -6.88 1.89
CA SER A 27 -30.75 -6.15 3.05
C SER A 27 -31.83 -6.97 3.77
N GLN A 28 -31.92 -6.80 5.09
CA GLN A 28 -32.92 -7.42 5.93
C GLN A 28 -33.74 -6.34 6.64
N SER A 29 -35.05 -6.47 6.62
CA SER A 29 -35.93 -5.55 7.36
C SER A 29 -36.16 -6.10 8.76
N LEU A 30 -35.59 -5.42 9.76
CA LEU A 30 -35.85 -5.68 11.17
C LEU A 30 -36.95 -4.73 11.66
N GLN A 31 -37.57 -5.04 12.80
CA GLN A 31 -38.74 -4.30 13.32
C GLN A 31 -38.50 -2.78 13.49
N SER A 32 -37.24 -2.36 13.71
CA SER A 32 -36.87 -0.95 13.94
C SER A 32 -36.03 -0.32 12.83
N HIS A 33 -35.38 -1.11 11.97
CA HIS A 33 -34.45 -0.61 10.95
C HIS A 33 -34.18 -1.63 9.84
N THR A 34 -33.62 -1.16 8.72
CA THR A 34 -33.10 -2.03 7.66
C THR A 34 -31.61 -2.26 7.89
N GLU A 35 -31.21 -3.52 7.99
CA GLU A 35 -29.81 -3.94 8.07
C GLU A 35 -29.30 -4.29 6.67
N TYR A 36 -28.09 -3.88 6.32
CA TYR A 36 -27.48 -4.17 5.02
C TYR A 36 -26.33 -5.15 5.21
N ILE A 37 -26.39 -6.30 4.54
CA ILE A 37 -25.32 -7.30 4.60
C ILE A 37 -24.27 -6.94 3.56
N ILE A 38 -23.10 -6.58 4.04
CA ILE A 38 -21.95 -6.16 3.24
C ILE A 38 -20.98 -7.33 3.19
N ARG A 39 -20.72 -7.83 2.00
CA ARG A 39 -19.60 -8.72 1.77
C ARG A 39 -18.33 -7.92 1.58
N VAL A 40 -17.36 -8.17 2.45
CA VAL A 40 -16.02 -7.61 2.36
C VAL A 40 -15.08 -8.68 1.80
N GLN A 41 -14.23 -8.30 0.85
CA GLN A 41 -13.20 -9.17 0.30
C GLN A 41 -11.83 -8.48 0.37
N ARG A 42 -10.80 -9.23 0.79
CA ARG A 42 -9.41 -8.77 0.81
C ARG A 42 -8.64 -9.31 -0.38
N GLY A 43 -8.16 -8.40 -1.22
CA GLY A 43 -7.42 -8.76 -2.43
C GLY A 43 -8.30 -9.49 -3.45
N VAL A 44 -7.68 -10.32 -4.30
CA VAL A 44 -8.35 -10.96 -5.44
C VAL A 44 -8.90 -12.36 -5.17
N SER A 45 -8.58 -12.96 -4.02
CA SER A 45 -9.09 -14.27 -3.65
C SER A 45 -10.50 -14.15 -3.08
N THR A 46 -11.45 -14.86 -3.68
CA THR A 46 -12.84 -14.91 -3.21
C THR A 46 -12.99 -15.66 -1.89
N GLU A 47 -12.05 -16.54 -1.56
CA GLU A 47 -12.01 -17.25 -0.28
C GLU A 47 -11.64 -16.33 0.89
N ASN A 48 -10.97 -15.20 0.60
CA ASN A 48 -10.64 -14.19 1.59
C ASN A 48 -11.77 -13.15 1.68
N SER A 49 -12.98 -13.61 2.00
CA SER A 49 -14.16 -12.76 2.18
C SER A 49 -14.97 -13.13 3.41
N TRP A 50 -15.65 -12.14 3.97
CA TRP A 50 -16.51 -12.27 5.16
C TRP A 50 -17.66 -11.25 5.06
N THR A 51 -18.61 -11.34 5.98
CA THR A 51 -19.76 -10.42 6.03
C THR A 51 -19.65 -9.47 7.21
N VAL A 52 -20.15 -8.25 7.00
CA VAL A 52 -20.34 -7.21 8.02
C VAL A 52 -21.76 -6.69 7.84
N SER A 53 -22.51 -6.50 8.93
CA SER A 53 -23.93 -6.15 8.87
C SER A 53 -24.26 -4.77 9.46
N GLU A 54 -23.35 -4.19 10.24
CA GLU A 54 -23.50 -2.85 10.80
C GLU A 54 -22.90 -1.81 9.85
N LEU A 55 -23.73 -0.86 9.41
CA LEU A 55 -23.28 0.31 8.66
C LEU A 55 -23.50 1.59 9.47
N ASP A 56 -22.54 1.86 10.35
CA ASP A 56 -22.46 3.12 11.04
C ASP A 56 -21.72 4.18 10.22
N GLN A 57 -22.17 5.42 10.36
CA GLN A 57 -21.49 6.55 9.74
C GLN A 57 -20.12 6.73 10.39
N LEU A 58 -19.06 6.53 9.61
CA LEU A 58 -17.71 6.75 10.10
C LEU A 58 -17.44 8.25 10.26
N ASN A 59 -17.09 8.67 11.47
CA ASN A 59 -16.62 10.03 11.75
C ASN A 59 -15.15 10.18 11.34
N LEU A 60 -14.92 10.29 10.03
CA LEU A 60 -13.59 10.48 9.47
C LEU A 60 -13.21 11.96 9.59
N MET A 61 -12.19 12.28 10.40
CA MET A 61 -11.59 13.63 10.50
C MET A 61 -10.78 14.00 9.24
N SER A 62 -11.32 13.71 8.06
CA SER A 62 -10.68 13.87 6.75
C SER A 62 -10.96 15.22 6.09
N GLY A 63 -12.03 15.90 6.51
CA GLY A 63 -12.50 17.14 5.86
C GLY A 63 -13.07 16.92 4.45
N LEU A 64 -13.27 15.67 4.02
CA LEU A 64 -13.89 15.32 2.75
C LEU A 64 -15.42 15.32 2.86
N ASN A 65 -16.09 15.74 1.79
CA ASN A 65 -17.53 15.55 1.66
C ASN A 65 -17.80 14.09 1.26
N LEU A 66 -18.19 13.28 2.25
CA LEU A 66 -18.50 11.88 2.04
C LEU A 66 -19.87 11.74 1.33
N PRO A 67 -19.99 10.90 0.28
CA PRO A 67 -21.23 10.72 -0.48
C PRO A 67 -22.22 9.83 0.28
N LEU A 68 -22.62 10.26 1.48
CA LEU A 68 -23.58 9.55 2.32
C LEU A 68 -25.01 9.80 1.80
N PRO A 69 -25.83 8.75 1.60
CA PRO A 69 -27.23 8.93 1.28
C PRO A 69 -27.97 9.58 2.47
N PRO A 70 -29.05 10.34 2.20
CA PRO A 70 -29.85 10.96 3.25
C PRO A 70 -30.41 9.93 4.24
N LYS A 71 -30.37 10.27 5.54
CA LYS A 71 -31.07 9.51 6.58
C LYS A 71 -32.50 10.02 6.70
N LYS A 72 -33.50 9.13 6.62
CA LYS A 72 -34.89 9.45 7.04
C LYS A 72 -35.02 9.19 8.55
N LEU A 73 -35.56 10.17 9.29
CA LEU A 73 -35.81 10.08 10.73
C LEU A 73 -37.12 9.34 11.07
N ILE A 74 -38.02 9.19 10.09
CA ILE A 74 -39.31 8.49 10.23
C ILE A 74 -39.45 7.48 9.10
N GLY A 75 -39.79 6.25 9.49
CA GLY A 75 -39.65 5.01 8.72
C GLY A 75 -40.59 4.91 7.53
N ASN A 76 -40.13 5.37 6.37
CA ASN A 76 -40.64 4.83 5.13
C ASN A 76 -39.72 3.66 4.69
N MET A 77 -40.18 2.43 4.92
CA MET A 77 -39.56 1.16 4.47
C MET A 77 -39.95 0.83 3.01
N ASP A 78 -40.37 1.82 2.23
CA ASP A 78 -40.68 1.65 0.82
C ASP A 78 -39.49 0.99 0.08
N ARG A 79 -39.82 0.01 -0.75
CA ARG A 79 -38.86 -0.77 -1.54
C ARG A 79 -38.01 0.13 -2.43
N GLU A 80 -38.60 1.19 -2.96
CA GLU A 80 -37.90 2.19 -3.79
C GLU A 80 -36.87 2.96 -2.98
N PHE A 81 -37.23 3.39 -1.77
CA PHE A 81 -36.31 4.07 -0.86
C PHE A 81 -35.17 3.15 -0.40
N ILE A 82 -35.45 1.89 -0.06
CA ILE A 82 -34.43 0.92 0.33
C ILE A 82 -33.43 0.70 -0.82
N ALA A 83 -33.92 0.57 -2.05
CA ALA A 83 -33.09 0.42 -3.25
C ALA A 83 -32.23 1.66 -3.54
N GLU A 84 -32.81 2.86 -3.46
CA GLU A 84 -32.08 4.12 -3.62
C GLU A 84 -30.99 4.28 -2.55
N ARG A 85 -31.33 4.02 -1.30
CA ARG A 85 -30.40 4.06 -0.18
C ARG A 85 -29.30 3.02 -0.33
N GLN A 86 -29.61 1.79 -0.75
CA GLN A 86 -28.62 0.75 -1.03
C GLN A 86 -27.61 1.24 -2.09
N LYS A 87 -28.08 1.86 -3.17
CA LYS A 87 -27.20 2.44 -4.21
C LYS A 87 -26.31 3.55 -3.65
N GLY A 88 -26.86 4.45 -2.83
CA GLY A 88 -26.08 5.50 -2.17
C GLY A 88 -25.04 4.96 -1.20
N LEU A 89 -25.40 3.94 -0.40
CA LEU A 89 -24.48 3.27 0.50
C LEU A 89 -23.38 2.51 -0.24
N GLN A 90 -23.69 1.87 -1.36
CA GLN A 90 -22.68 1.23 -2.20
C GLN A 90 -21.71 2.27 -2.78
N ALA A 91 -22.19 3.45 -3.20
CA ALA A 91 -21.34 4.54 -3.66
C ALA A 91 -20.41 5.05 -2.53
N TYR A 92 -20.92 5.14 -1.30
CA TYR A 92 -20.13 5.47 -0.11
C TYR A 92 -19.02 4.43 0.16
N LEU A 93 -19.35 3.14 0.16
CA LEU A 93 -18.38 2.05 0.35
C LEU A 93 -17.31 2.06 -0.76
N ASN A 94 -17.71 2.28 -2.01
CA ASN A 94 -16.80 2.40 -3.14
C ASN A 94 -15.85 3.59 -2.94
N PHE A 95 -16.36 4.75 -2.51
CA PHE A 95 -15.53 5.93 -2.24
C PHE A 95 -14.49 5.64 -1.15
N LEU A 96 -14.90 5.03 -0.02
CA LEU A 96 -13.97 4.68 1.07
C LEU A 96 -12.87 3.71 0.63
N THR A 97 -13.25 2.65 -0.12
CA THR A 97 -12.34 1.58 -0.51
C THR A 97 -11.43 1.93 -1.68
N GLN A 98 -11.83 2.88 -2.53
CA GLN A 98 -11.04 3.34 -3.68
C GLN A 98 -10.17 4.56 -3.35
N HIS A 99 -10.54 5.37 -2.36
CA HIS A 99 -9.74 6.52 -1.97
C HIS A 99 -8.48 6.10 -1.22
N HIS A 100 -7.31 6.29 -1.83
CA HIS A 100 -6.00 5.83 -1.37
C HIS A 100 -5.68 6.03 0.13
N ILE A 101 -5.97 7.24 0.65
CA ILE A 101 -5.75 7.55 2.07
C ILE A 101 -6.81 6.89 2.98
N LEU A 102 -8.10 6.97 2.62
CA LEU A 102 -9.19 6.45 3.44
C LEU A 102 -9.20 4.93 3.49
N SER A 103 -8.89 4.26 2.38
CA SER A 103 -8.81 2.79 2.30
C SER A 103 -7.74 2.21 3.24
N SER A 104 -6.77 3.05 3.63
CA SER A 104 -5.65 2.71 4.52
C SER A 104 -5.83 3.27 5.94
N CYS A 105 -6.97 3.90 6.23
CA CYS A 105 -7.27 4.47 7.53
C CYS A 105 -7.73 3.40 8.53
N GLU A 106 -7.33 3.54 9.79
CA GLU A 106 -7.69 2.61 10.87
C GLU A 106 -9.20 2.45 11.03
N LEU A 107 -9.95 3.56 10.99
CA LEU A 107 -11.41 3.54 11.15
C LEU A 107 -12.08 2.75 10.02
N VAL A 108 -11.65 2.93 8.77
CA VAL A 108 -12.21 2.20 7.62
C VAL A 108 -11.82 0.72 7.67
N LYS A 109 -10.58 0.41 8.04
CA LYS A 109 -10.13 -0.99 8.16
C LYS A 109 -10.83 -1.71 9.31
N LYS A 110 -11.00 -1.07 10.46
CA LYS A 110 -11.74 -1.62 11.61
C LYS A 110 -13.22 -1.80 11.30
N PHE A 111 -13.81 -0.86 10.56
CA PHE A 111 -15.19 -0.98 10.09
C PHE A 111 -15.38 -2.19 9.17
N LEU A 112 -14.48 -2.39 8.22
CA LEU A 112 -14.58 -3.48 7.25
C LEU A 112 -14.05 -4.83 7.77
N ASP A 113 -13.19 -4.85 8.80
CA ASP A 113 -12.49 -6.03 9.31
C ASP A 113 -12.16 -5.88 10.81
N ALA A 114 -13.20 -5.83 11.65
CA ALA A 114 -13.04 -5.62 13.09
C ALA A 114 -12.14 -6.67 13.75
N ASN A 115 -12.19 -7.92 13.27
CA ASN A 115 -11.39 -9.03 13.81
C ASN A 115 -9.89 -8.78 13.64
N SER A 116 -9.45 -8.38 12.44
CA SER A 116 -8.03 -8.17 12.15
C SER A 116 -7.47 -6.85 12.71
N TYR A 117 -8.35 -5.90 13.04
CA TYR A 117 -8.02 -4.55 13.52
C TYR A 117 -8.63 -4.24 14.91
N SER A 118 -8.81 -5.25 15.76
CA SER A 118 -9.34 -5.12 17.13
C SER A 118 -8.32 -4.59 18.14
N ALA A 119 -7.04 -4.87 17.91
CA ALA A 119 -5.96 -4.56 18.86
C ALA A 119 -5.71 -3.05 19.04
N ASN A 120 -5.53 -2.61 20.28
CA ASN A 120 -5.14 -1.25 20.61
C ASN A 120 -3.61 -1.09 20.48
N TYR A 121 -3.12 -0.82 19.27
CA TYR A 121 -1.68 -0.68 19.02
C TYR A 121 -1.04 0.48 19.79
N THR A 122 -1.80 1.51 20.17
CA THR A 122 -1.25 2.63 20.96
C THR A 122 -0.88 2.17 22.37
N GLU A 123 -1.76 1.41 23.01
CA GLU A 123 -1.53 0.84 24.34
C GLU A 123 -0.42 -0.21 24.33
N ILE A 124 -0.45 -1.12 23.35
CA ILE A 124 0.62 -2.12 23.14
C ILE A 124 1.97 -1.43 22.94
N ALA A 125 2.03 -0.42 22.08
CA ALA A 125 3.26 0.33 21.83
C ALA A 125 3.76 1.04 23.09
N LEU A 126 2.88 1.72 23.83
CA LEU A 126 3.26 2.42 25.06
C LEU A 126 3.81 1.45 26.12
N GLN A 127 3.17 0.29 26.29
CA GLN A 127 3.65 -0.75 27.20
C GLN A 127 5.05 -1.25 26.80
N GLN A 128 5.24 -1.58 25.52
CA GLN A 128 6.51 -2.08 25.02
C GLN A 128 7.63 -1.04 25.08
N VAL A 129 7.36 0.20 24.69
CA VAL A 129 8.31 1.31 24.80
C VAL A 129 8.71 1.55 26.26
N SER A 130 7.73 1.50 27.18
CA SER A 130 8.01 1.63 28.62
C SER A 130 8.90 0.50 29.13
N MET A 131 8.68 -0.75 28.67
CA MET A 131 9.54 -1.88 29.01
C MET A 131 10.97 -1.70 28.47
N PHE A 132 11.14 -1.23 27.24
CA PHE A 132 12.46 -0.92 26.69
C PHE A 132 13.19 0.14 27.52
N PHE A 133 12.52 1.24 27.87
CA PHE A 133 13.14 2.33 28.61
C PHE A 133 13.43 2.00 30.08
N ARG A 134 12.78 0.99 30.68
CA ARG A 134 13.20 0.47 31.99
C ARG A 134 14.64 -0.07 31.97
N SER A 135 15.09 -0.59 30.83
CA SER A 135 16.46 -1.11 30.65
C SER A 135 17.47 -0.04 30.25
N ASP A 136 17.03 1.16 29.87
CA ASP A 136 17.88 2.29 29.48
C ASP A 136 17.31 3.62 30.07
N PRO A 137 17.58 3.90 31.36
CA PRO A 137 16.85 4.91 32.14
C PRO A 137 17.12 6.36 31.72
N LYS A 138 18.04 6.60 30.78
CA LYS A 138 18.27 7.92 30.19
C LYS A 138 17.12 8.36 29.28
N TRP A 139 16.32 7.43 28.78
CA TRP A 139 15.18 7.72 27.92
C TRP A 139 13.90 7.89 28.72
N GLU A 140 13.08 8.86 28.31
CA GLU A 140 11.76 9.11 28.90
C GLU A 140 10.73 9.45 27.82
N VAL A 141 9.54 8.89 27.93
CA VAL A 141 8.39 9.25 27.09
C VAL A 141 7.81 10.58 27.59
N VAL A 142 7.73 11.57 26.71
CA VAL A 142 7.13 12.86 27.00
C VAL A 142 5.63 12.81 26.72
N GLU A 143 5.24 12.41 25.51
CA GLU A 143 3.84 12.28 25.11
C GLU A 143 3.70 11.26 23.95
N PRO A 144 2.61 10.48 23.89
CA PRO A 144 2.22 9.82 22.65
C PRO A 144 1.82 10.88 21.61
N LEU A 145 2.33 10.76 20.40
CA LEU A 145 1.92 11.61 19.29
C LEU A 145 0.69 11.01 18.62
N LYS A 146 -0.20 11.88 18.12
CA LYS A 146 -1.30 11.46 17.26
C LYS A 146 -0.76 10.78 16.01
N ASP A 147 -1.55 9.95 15.34
CA ASP A 147 -1.16 9.23 14.12
C ASP A 147 -0.76 10.20 12.99
N MET A 148 0.51 10.58 12.99
CA MET A 148 1.11 11.55 12.08
C MET A 148 1.50 10.92 10.73
N GLY A 149 1.50 9.59 10.65
CA GLY A 149 1.77 8.78 9.46
C GLY A 149 0.57 7.92 9.04
N TRP A 150 0.69 7.24 7.90
CA TRP A 150 -0.40 6.48 7.28
C TRP A 150 -0.47 5.00 7.70
N ARG A 151 0.56 4.47 8.36
CA ARG A 151 0.65 3.04 8.70
C ARG A 151 -0.04 2.74 10.02
N LEU A 152 -0.94 1.76 9.99
CA LEU A 152 -1.79 1.36 11.12
C LEU A 152 -1.02 0.79 12.31
N ARG A 153 0.06 0.07 12.03
CA ARG A 153 0.87 -0.65 13.04
C ARG A 153 2.17 0.09 13.35
N LYS A 154 2.19 1.41 13.15
CA LYS A 154 3.34 2.29 13.39
C LYS A 154 2.90 3.45 14.29
N ARG A 155 3.45 3.52 15.49
CA ARG A 155 3.12 4.52 16.52
C ARG A 155 4.31 5.44 16.80
N TYR A 156 4.01 6.65 17.23
CA TYR A 156 4.99 7.71 17.39
C TYR A 156 4.90 8.29 18.80
N PHE A 157 6.05 8.51 19.43
CA PHE A 157 6.14 9.09 20.76
C PHE A 157 7.17 10.21 20.74
N LEU A 158 6.85 11.34 21.36
CA LEU A 158 7.86 12.33 21.69
C LEU A 158 8.62 11.80 22.89
N VAL A 159 9.94 11.74 22.78
CA VAL A 159 10.83 11.26 23.82
C VAL A 159 11.92 12.29 24.10
N LYS A 160 12.48 12.24 25.29
CA LYS A 160 13.66 13.03 25.67
C LYS A 160 14.75 12.10 26.21
N ASN A 161 15.99 12.43 25.89
CA ASN A 161 17.14 11.90 26.60
C ASN A 161 17.44 12.84 27.78
N LYS A 162 17.51 12.30 29.00
CA LYS A 162 17.80 13.06 30.23
C LYS A 162 19.17 13.73 30.19
N GLU A 163 20.09 13.22 29.37
CA GLU A 163 21.42 13.80 29.15
C GLU A 163 21.40 14.92 28.09
N GLN A 164 20.37 14.97 27.22
CA GLN A 164 20.24 15.92 26.09
C GLN A 164 18.90 16.66 26.14
N ILE A 165 18.65 17.39 27.23
CA ILE A 165 17.32 17.95 27.55
C ILE A 165 16.82 18.97 26.51
N LYS A 166 17.72 19.63 25.78
CA LYS A 166 17.35 20.63 24.74
C LYS A 166 16.87 19.99 23.43
N GLU A 167 17.16 18.72 23.21
CA GLU A 167 16.86 18.04 21.97
C GLU A 167 15.51 17.32 22.05
N ARG A 168 14.64 17.59 21.08
CA ARG A 168 13.39 16.85 20.93
C ARG A 168 13.62 15.69 19.98
N GLN A 169 13.22 14.50 20.41
CA GLN A 169 13.45 13.28 19.66
C GLN A 169 12.12 12.56 19.46
N VAL A 170 11.98 11.88 18.33
CA VAL A 170 10.81 11.08 18.01
C VAL A 170 11.21 9.61 18.05
N LEU A 171 10.48 8.88 18.88
CA LEU A 171 10.50 7.43 18.88
C LEU A 171 9.41 6.93 17.95
N ILE A 172 9.79 5.95 17.15
CA ILE A 172 8.95 5.25 16.20
C ILE A 172 8.89 3.80 16.65
N TRP A 173 7.70 3.34 17.00
CA TRP A 173 7.43 1.94 17.30
C TRP A 173 6.69 1.30 16.12
N VAL A 174 7.09 0.08 15.75
CA VAL A 174 6.49 -0.70 14.67
C VAL A 174 6.19 -2.09 15.20
N SER A 175 4.97 -2.57 15.00
CA SER A 175 4.65 -3.98 15.26
C SER A 175 5.25 -4.85 14.15
N CYS A 176 6.13 -5.78 14.52
CA CYS A 176 6.80 -6.69 13.61
C CYS A 176 6.13 -8.05 13.70
N PHE A 177 5.35 -8.41 12.68
CA PHE A 177 4.86 -9.78 12.50
C PHE A 177 5.77 -10.62 11.59
N LEU A 178 6.68 -9.96 10.86
CA LEU A 178 7.73 -10.58 10.07
C LEU A 178 9.05 -10.47 10.85
N GLY A 179 9.37 -11.53 11.58
CA GLY A 179 10.68 -11.65 12.19
C GLY A 179 11.80 -11.77 11.16
N PHE A 180 13.01 -11.43 11.63
CA PHE A 180 14.27 -12.12 11.32
C PHE A 180 15.33 -11.42 10.46
N PHE A 181 15.09 -10.23 9.90
CA PHE A 181 16.16 -9.50 9.19
C PHE A 181 16.75 -8.34 10.00
N PHE A 182 15.91 -7.51 10.63
CA PHE A 182 16.37 -6.25 11.22
C PHE A 182 17.51 -6.38 12.24
N LEU A 183 17.51 -7.40 13.12
CA LEU A 183 18.58 -7.64 14.10
C LEU A 183 19.95 -7.78 13.43
N HIS A 184 20.02 -8.51 12.32
CA HIS A 184 21.25 -8.69 11.54
C HIS A 184 21.69 -7.41 10.80
N PHE A 185 20.74 -6.53 10.49
CA PHE A 185 20.98 -5.29 9.74
C PHE A 185 21.09 -4.04 10.61
N LYS A 186 20.90 -4.12 11.94
CA LYS A 186 20.99 -2.94 12.82
C LYS A 186 22.34 -2.21 12.71
N PRO A 187 23.51 -2.88 12.79
CA PRO A 187 24.80 -2.18 12.64
C PRO A 187 24.95 -1.50 11.28
N THR A 188 24.50 -2.18 10.23
CA THR A 188 24.46 -1.72 8.83
C THR A 188 23.60 -0.48 8.66
N LEU A 189 22.40 -0.51 9.24
CA LEU A 189 21.46 0.60 9.23
C LEU A 189 22.08 1.82 9.90
N MET A 190 22.66 1.64 11.09
CA MET A 190 23.33 2.74 11.80
C MET A 190 24.47 3.31 10.97
N GLN A 191 25.31 2.47 10.37
CA GLN A 191 26.45 2.95 9.57
C GLN A 191 26.02 3.66 8.29
N VAL A 192 25.03 3.14 7.56
CA VAL A 192 24.47 3.81 6.36
C VAL A 192 23.88 5.17 6.70
N CYS A 193 23.09 5.24 7.78
CA CYS A 193 22.43 6.48 8.20
C CYS A 193 23.42 7.54 8.72
N SER A 194 24.54 7.14 9.33
CA SER A 194 25.49 8.09 9.92
C SER A 194 26.45 8.75 8.92
N HIS A 195 26.64 8.18 7.72
CA HIS A 195 27.70 8.64 6.80
C HIS A 195 27.18 9.24 5.49
N HIS A 196 25.89 9.13 5.17
CA HIS A 196 25.36 9.64 3.91
C HIS A 196 24.65 10.99 4.09
N PRO A 197 25.04 12.06 3.35
CA PRO A 197 24.51 13.41 3.56
C PRO A 197 22.99 13.53 3.32
N PHE A 198 22.44 12.67 2.46
CA PHE A 198 21.02 12.67 2.07
C PHE A 198 20.20 11.53 2.71
N ILE A 199 20.69 10.91 3.77
CA ILE A 199 19.92 9.93 4.56
C ILE A 199 19.82 10.45 6.00
N CYS A 200 18.63 10.42 6.57
CA CYS A 200 18.40 10.93 7.92
C CYS A 200 19.03 9.97 8.97
N PRO A 201 19.86 10.49 9.89
CA PRO A 201 20.51 9.69 10.93
C PRO A 201 19.51 8.95 11.84
N VAL A 202 19.83 7.68 12.15
CA VAL A 202 19.20 6.92 13.23
C VAL A 202 20.07 7.09 14.46
N MET A 203 19.49 7.55 15.57
CA MET A 203 20.24 7.70 16.82
C MET A 203 20.19 6.43 17.66
N PHE A 204 19.06 5.73 17.62
CA PHE A 204 18.87 4.48 18.33
C PHE A 204 17.95 3.56 17.53
N ALA A 205 18.24 2.27 17.58
CA ALA A 205 17.40 1.23 17.03
C ALA A 205 17.41 0.01 17.95
N SER A 206 16.27 -0.62 18.16
CA SER A 206 16.13 -1.87 18.91
C SER A 206 14.98 -2.69 18.34
N THR A 207 14.96 -3.98 18.65
CA THR A 207 13.93 -4.92 18.23
C THR A 207 13.67 -5.93 19.31
N SER A 208 12.43 -6.39 19.37
CA SER A 208 12.01 -7.59 20.09
C SER A 208 11.51 -8.64 19.08
N GLU A 209 11.03 -9.77 19.59
CA GLU A 209 10.39 -10.81 18.78
C GLU A 209 9.16 -10.31 17.99
N SER A 210 8.50 -9.25 18.47
CA SER A 210 7.22 -8.78 17.95
C SER A 210 7.18 -7.30 17.57
N SER A 211 8.30 -6.57 17.72
CA SER A 211 8.34 -5.13 17.42
C SER A 211 9.72 -4.60 17.09
N ALA A 212 9.76 -3.41 16.50
CA ALA A 212 10.96 -2.60 16.31
C ALA A 212 10.74 -1.20 16.89
N LEU A 213 11.82 -0.60 17.36
CA LEU A 213 11.87 0.73 17.95
C LEU A 213 13.03 1.48 17.30
N VAL A 214 12.75 2.67 16.76
CA VAL A 214 13.77 3.57 16.17
C VAL A 214 13.61 4.96 16.76
N ILE A 215 14.70 5.63 17.12
CA ILE A 215 14.70 7.01 17.62
C ILE A 215 15.51 7.91 16.67
N ARG A 216 14.92 9.06 16.35
CA ARG A 216 15.49 10.10 15.47
C ARG A 216 15.29 11.48 16.08
N MET A 217 16.02 12.47 15.58
CA MET A 217 15.74 13.86 15.90
C MET A 217 14.35 14.23 15.40
N PHE A 218 13.58 14.95 16.22
CA PHE A 218 12.27 15.44 15.80
C PHE A 218 12.45 16.68 14.93
N ASN A 219 11.94 16.62 13.70
CA ASN A 219 11.92 17.76 12.79
C ASN A 219 10.63 18.56 12.99
N ASP A 220 10.75 19.78 13.50
CA ASP A 220 9.63 20.69 13.78
C ASP A 220 9.05 21.37 12.53
N LYS A 221 9.84 21.45 11.45
CA LYS A 221 9.41 21.92 10.12
C LYS A 221 8.61 20.85 9.36
N GLY A 222 8.79 19.59 9.71
CA GLY A 222 8.07 18.45 9.15
C GLY A 222 8.71 17.87 7.89
N THR A 223 7.90 17.11 7.16
CA THR A 223 8.32 16.41 5.93
C THR A 223 8.07 17.27 4.70
N LEU A 224 8.67 16.91 3.56
CA LEU A 224 8.41 17.56 2.28
C LEU A 224 6.90 17.63 1.96
N ARG A 225 6.13 16.60 2.30
CA ARG A 225 4.67 16.65 2.13
C ARG A 225 4.01 17.70 3.03
N ASP A 226 4.47 17.84 4.28
CA ASP A 226 3.98 18.89 5.18
C ASP A 226 4.26 20.29 4.59
N HIS A 227 5.43 20.49 3.96
CA HIS A 227 5.79 21.73 3.28
C HIS A 227 4.93 22.03 2.04
N ILE A 228 4.60 21.02 1.24
CA ILE A 228 3.72 21.13 0.06
C ILE A 228 2.29 21.48 0.49
N CYS A 229 1.77 20.81 1.52
CA CYS A 229 0.42 21.02 2.05
C CYS A 229 0.31 22.19 3.05
N LYS A 230 1.41 22.86 3.40
CA LYS A 230 1.47 23.97 4.38
C LYS A 230 0.81 23.61 5.73
N VAL A 231 1.11 22.41 6.23
CA VAL A 231 0.57 21.85 7.49
C VAL A 231 1.65 21.66 8.55
N LYS A 232 1.23 21.46 9.80
CA LYS A 232 2.14 21.20 10.93
C LYS A 232 2.37 19.70 11.13
N PRO A 233 3.60 19.25 11.46
CA PRO A 233 3.94 17.82 11.48
C PRO A 233 3.17 16.98 12.51
N LYS A 234 2.84 17.56 13.67
CA LYS A 234 2.13 16.87 14.78
C LYS A 234 0.63 16.66 14.55
N GLU A 235 0.05 17.23 13.49
CA GLU A 235 -1.37 17.01 13.20
C GLU A 235 -1.65 15.59 12.66
N PRO A 236 -2.85 15.03 12.93
CA PRO A 236 -3.21 13.70 12.41
C PRO A 236 -3.13 13.60 10.89
N PHE A 237 -2.64 12.48 10.38
CA PHE A 237 -2.36 12.25 8.96
C PHE A 237 -3.57 12.55 8.05
N LEU A 238 -4.77 12.08 8.42
CA LEU A 238 -5.99 12.31 7.64
C LEU A 238 -6.32 13.80 7.52
N LYS A 239 -6.20 14.53 8.62
CA LYS A 239 -6.46 15.97 8.66
C LYS A 239 -5.47 16.75 7.78
N LYS A 240 -4.21 16.28 7.74
CA LYS A 240 -3.15 16.90 6.94
C LYS A 240 -3.34 16.71 5.44
N TYR A 241 -3.75 15.52 5.02
CA TYR A 241 -3.58 15.10 3.61
C TYR A 241 -4.83 14.63 2.89
N CYS A 242 -5.96 14.38 3.58
CA CYS A 242 -7.21 14.03 2.87
C CYS A 242 -7.80 15.23 2.12
N ASN A 243 -7.81 16.41 2.75
CA ASN A 243 -8.31 17.63 2.14
C ASN A 243 -7.52 18.86 2.66
N PRO A 244 -6.25 19.02 2.24
CA PRO A 244 -5.42 20.14 2.70
C PRO A 244 -5.99 21.49 2.25
N LYS A 245 -6.01 22.48 3.16
CA LYS A 245 -6.55 23.82 2.89
C LYS A 245 -5.72 24.62 1.89
N LYS A 246 -4.42 24.35 1.83
CA LYS A 246 -3.46 24.99 0.92
C LYS A 246 -2.58 23.90 0.33
N ILE A 247 -2.27 24.04 -0.95
CA ILE A 247 -1.33 23.17 -1.66
C ILE A 247 -0.43 24.08 -2.49
N GLN A 248 0.87 23.83 -2.47
CA GLN A 248 1.83 24.55 -3.30
C GLN A 248 2.93 23.59 -3.75
N GLY A 249 3.07 23.43 -5.07
CA GLY A 249 4.25 22.81 -5.67
C GLY A 249 5.52 23.63 -5.40
N LEU A 250 6.66 23.03 -5.69
CA LEU A 250 7.97 23.63 -5.51
C LEU A 250 8.40 24.43 -6.75
N GLU A 251 9.35 25.34 -6.54
CA GLU A 251 9.99 26.06 -7.64
C GLU A 251 10.94 25.14 -8.42
N LEU A 252 11.19 25.43 -9.70
CA LEU A 252 12.04 24.59 -10.56
C LEU A 252 13.41 24.30 -9.96
N GLN A 253 14.05 25.31 -9.35
CA GLN A 253 15.36 25.14 -8.74
C GLN A 253 15.32 24.16 -7.56
N GLN A 254 14.28 24.22 -6.73
CA GLN A 254 14.07 23.27 -5.63
C GLN A 254 13.80 21.86 -6.18
N ILE A 255 12.97 21.73 -7.22
CA ILE A 255 12.70 20.43 -7.89
C ILE A 255 14.00 19.79 -8.39
N ARG A 256 14.86 20.58 -9.04
CA ARG A 256 16.16 20.15 -9.58
C ARG A 256 17.10 19.72 -8.46
N THR A 257 17.28 20.56 -7.44
CA THR A 257 18.16 20.28 -6.29
C THR A 257 17.69 19.06 -5.51
N TYR A 258 16.42 19.03 -5.09
CA TYR A 258 15.89 17.93 -4.28
C TYR A 258 15.82 16.63 -5.08
N GLY A 259 15.36 16.69 -6.32
CA GLY A 259 15.33 15.52 -7.21
C GLY A 259 16.72 14.91 -7.41
N ARG A 260 17.76 15.74 -7.60
CA ARG A 260 19.15 15.29 -7.68
C ARG A 260 19.62 14.61 -6.39
N GLN A 261 19.43 15.24 -5.23
CA GLN A 261 19.84 14.70 -3.93
C GLN A 261 19.16 13.37 -3.61
N ILE A 262 17.87 13.25 -3.93
CA ILE A 262 17.11 12.00 -3.80
C ILE A 262 17.69 10.92 -4.70
N LEU A 263 17.93 11.21 -5.98
CA LEU A 263 18.52 10.25 -6.92
C LEU A 263 19.93 9.82 -6.50
N GLU A 264 20.74 10.71 -5.94
CA GLU A 264 22.07 10.37 -5.41
C GLU A 264 21.97 9.43 -4.20
N ALA A 265 21.02 9.66 -3.29
CA ALA A 265 20.75 8.75 -2.18
C ALA A 265 20.28 7.38 -2.66
N LEU A 266 19.35 7.33 -3.63
CA LEU A 266 18.89 6.08 -4.24
C LEU A 266 20.03 5.34 -4.93
N LYS A 267 20.87 6.06 -5.69
CA LYS A 267 22.04 5.49 -6.35
C LYS A 267 22.97 4.83 -5.34
N PHE A 268 23.27 5.51 -4.24
CA PHE A 268 24.09 4.95 -3.18
C PHE A 268 23.48 3.66 -2.62
N LEU A 269 22.18 3.64 -2.32
CA LEU A 269 21.49 2.46 -1.81
C LEU A 269 21.50 1.31 -2.82
N HIS A 270 21.23 1.58 -4.10
CA HIS A 270 21.25 0.60 -5.19
C HIS A 270 22.65 0.01 -5.41
N ASP A 271 23.69 0.85 -5.46
CA ASP A 271 25.09 0.41 -5.60
C ASP A 271 25.54 -0.48 -4.43
N LYS A 272 24.90 -0.32 -3.26
CA LYS A 272 25.12 -1.13 -2.05
C LYS A 272 24.18 -2.34 -1.94
N GLY A 273 23.22 -2.50 -2.85
CA GLY A 273 22.22 -3.56 -2.82
C GLY A 273 21.22 -3.44 -1.67
N PHE A 274 21.07 -2.23 -1.10
CA PHE A 274 20.13 -1.95 -0.02
C PHE A 274 18.78 -1.54 -0.60
N PRO A 275 17.69 -2.28 -0.36
CA PRO A 275 16.38 -1.92 -0.89
C PRO A 275 15.80 -0.74 -0.12
N TYR A 276 15.35 0.32 -0.81
CA TYR A 276 14.59 1.39 -0.15
C TYR A 276 13.09 1.14 -0.22
N GLY A 277 12.49 1.17 -1.41
CA GLY A 277 11.08 0.82 -1.65
C GLY A 277 10.05 1.72 -0.96
N HIS A 278 10.46 2.75 -0.23
CA HIS A 278 9.61 3.57 0.64
C HIS A 278 9.59 5.05 0.29
N LEU A 279 10.06 5.41 -0.91
CA LEU A 279 10.13 6.79 -1.35
C LEU A 279 8.72 7.41 -1.51
N HIS A 280 8.49 8.52 -0.82
CA HIS A 280 7.34 9.41 -1.01
C HIS A 280 7.60 10.72 -0.24
N ALA A 281 6.79 11.76 -0.50
CA ALA A 281 7.03 13.08 0.09
C ALA A 281 6.98 13.09 1.64
N SER A 282 6.21 12.19 2.27
CA SER A 282 6.21 12.06 3.75
C SER A 282 7.42 11.31 4.35
N ASN A 283 8.34 10.79 3.54
CA ASN A 283 9.59 10.14 4.00
C ASN A 283 10.82 10.97 3.60
N ILE A 284 10.64 12.27 3.45
CA ILE A 284 11.71 13.21 3.12
C ILE A 284 11.61 14.37 4.09
N VAL A 285 12.72 14.73 4.73
CA VAL A 285 12.84 15.97 5.48
C VAL A 285 13.75 16.94 4.74
N ILE A 286 13.50 18.23 4.94
CA ILE A 286 14.33 19.30 4.38
C ILE A 286 15.04 19.99 5.55
N GLU A 287 16.36 19.96 5.51
CA GLU A 287 17.24 20.64 6.47
C GLU A 287 18.20 21.52 5.67
N ASP A 288 18.11 22.84 5.85
CA ASP A 288 18.99 23.82 5.18
C ASP A 288 19.16 23.58 3.67
N ASN A 289 18.01 23.47 2.98
CA ASN A 289 17.93 23.18 1.54
C ASN A 289 18.52 21.83 1.11
N THR A 290 18.66 20.89 2.04
CA THR A 290 19.10 19.53 1.80
C THR A 290 17.98 18.53 2.10
N CYS A 291 17.64 17.69 1.12
CA CYS A 291 16.73 16.59 1.30
C CYS A 291 17.42 15.39 1.95
N LYS A 292 16.79 14.84 2.98
CA LYS A 292 17.22 13.59 3.62
C LYS A 292 16.10 12.56 3.59
N LEU A 293 16.42 11.37 3.09
CA LEU A 293 15.53 10.22 3.09
C LEU A 293 15.35 9.71 4.53
N LEU A 294 14.11 9.58 4.96
CA LEU A 294 13.73 8.90 6.20
C LEU A 294 13.50 7.41 5.95
N ASP A 295 13.38 6.68 7.05
CA ASP A 295 12.58 5.45 7.08
C ASP A 295 13.17 4.28 6.25
N ILE A 296 14.48 4.29 5.98
CA ILE A 296 15.17 3.22 5.22
C ILE A 296 15.11 1.86 5.93
N GLU A 297 14.91 1.84 7.26
CA GLU A 297 14.65 0.67 8.08
C GLU A 297 13.41 -0.11 7.67
N ASN A 298 12.41 0.56 7.07
CA ASN A 298 11.12 -0.04 6.81
C ASN A 298 11.23 -1.25 5.86
N SER A 299 12.19 -1.22 4.92
CA SER A 299 12.42 -2.34 3.99
C SER A 299 12.99 -3.56 4.71
N LEU A 300 13.90 -3.34 5.67
CA LEU A 300 14.47 -4.38 6.52
C LEU A 300 13.46 -4.98 7.50
N LEU A 301 12.45 -4.19 7.87
CA LEU A 301 11.31 -4.60 8.69
C LEU A 301 10.21 -5.29 7.87
N GLY A 302 10.39 -5.41 6.54
CA GLY A 302 9.42 -6.05 5.65
C GLY A 302 8.09 -5.30 5.57
N LEU A 303 8.08 -4.00 5.88
CA LEU A 303 6.85 -3.21 5.86
C LEU A 303 6.39 -2.98 4.42
N PRO A 304 5.07 -2.93 4.17
CA PRO A 304 4.58 -2.60 2.85
C PRO A 304 4.87 -1.14 2.50
N SER A 305 5.11 -0.88 1.22
CA SER A 305 5.36 0.45 0.68
C SER A 305 4.05 1.21 0.43
N TYR A 306 4.13 2.55 0.48
CA TYR A 306 2.99 3.43 0.26
C TYR A 306 2.34 3.21 -1.11
N TYR A 307 3.17 3.02 -2.14
CA TYR A 307 2.70 2.79 -3.51
C TYR A 307 2.48 1.32 -3.88
N ARG A 308 2.59 0.37 -2.93
CA ARG A 308 2.38 -1.07 -3.19
C ARG A 308 1.07 -1.36 -3.94
N PRO A 309 -0.10 -0.78 -3.58
CA PRO A 309 -1.36 -1.05 -4.28
C PRO A 309 -1.34 -0.71 -5.78
N TYR A 310 -0.49 0.25 -6.19
CA TYR A 310 -0.31 0.64 -7.58
C TYR A 310 0.75 -0.21 -8.28
N VAL A 311 1.89 -0.47 -7.61
CA VAL A 311 2.99 -1.29 -8.14
C VAL A 311 2.53 -2.71 -8.50
N THR A 312 1.65 -3.31 -7.69
CA THR A 312 1.13 -4.66 -7.93
C THR A 312 0.26 -4.75 -9.19
N GLN A 313 -0.08 -3.62 -9.82
CA GLN A 313 -0.84 -3.57 -11.07
C GLN A 313 0.03 -3.72 -12.32
N PHE A 314 1.35 -3.50 -12.22
CA PHE A 314 2.26 -3.39 -13.37
C PHE A 314 3.35 -4.46 -13.33
N ARG A 315 3.28 -5.45 -14.25
CA ARG A 315 4.22 -6.58 -14.32
C ARG A 315 5.70 -6.20 -14.50
N LYS A 316 6.00 -5.02 -15.05
CA LYS A 316 7.37 -4.55 -15.27
C LYS A 316 7.98 -3.86 -14.06
N ILE A 317 7.16 -3.45 -13.09
CA ILE A 317 7.62 -2.85 -11.85
C ILE A 317 7.74 -4.00 -10.85
N ASN A 318 8.82 -4.75 -10.92
CA ASN A 318 8.97 -6.04 -10.25
C ASN A 318 10.32 -6.24 -9.55
N THR A 319 11.15 -5.19 -9.53
CA THR A 319 12.42 -5.14 -8.79
C THR A 319 12.40 -4.04 -7.74
N THR A 320 13.24 -4.13 -6.70
CA THR A 320 13.31 -3.07 -5.69
C THR A 320 13.73 -1.72 -6.30
N GLU A 321 14.61 -1.71 -7.29
CA GLU A 321 15.03 -0.50 -7.99
C GLU A 321 13.88 0.09 -8.81
N SER A 322 13.14 -0.73 -9.56
CA SER A 322 12.01 -0.22 -10.35
C SER A 322 10.89 0.34 -9.48
N ILE A 323 10.68 -0.19 -8.27
CA ILE A 323 9.76 0.39 -7.28
C ILE A 323 10.23 1.79 -6.87
N ASP A 324 11.53 1.98 -6.62
CA ASP A 324 12.08 3.29 -6.27
C ASP A 324 11.93 4.29 -7.41
N ILE A 325 12.19 3.88 -8.66
CA ILE A 325 12.00 4.74 -9.84
C ILE A 325 10.54 5.13 -10.03
N TYR A 326 9.62 4.18 -9.90
CA TYR A 326 8.18 4.45 -9.97
C TYR A 326 7.75 5.46 -8.89
N SER A 327 8.23 5.23 -7.66
CA SER A 327 7.97 6.10 -6.52
C SER A 327 8.57 7.49 -6.71
N PHE A 328 9.74 7.59 -7.37
CA PHE A 328 10.36 8.85 -7.73
C PHE A 328 9.52 9.63 -8.76
N GLY A 329 8.91 8.95 -9.73
CA GLY A 329 7.96 9.58 -10.66
C GLY A 329 6.78 10.22 -9.94
N HIS A 330 6.14 9.48 -9.02
CA HIS A 330 5.06 10.03 -8.18
C HIS A 330 5.52 11.22 -7.34
N LEU A 331 6.69 11.12 -6.73
CA LEU A 331 7.26 12.20 -5.92
C LEU A 331 7.59 13.44 -6.75
N LEU A 332 8.19 13.27 -7.94
CA LEU A 332 8.50 14.36 -8.85
C LEU A 332 7.22 15.05 -9.31
N TYR A 333 6.16 14.28 -9.59
CA TYR A 333 4.85 14.81 -9.89
C TYR A 333 4.32 15.63 -8.70
N GLU A 334 4.34 15.07 -7.48
CA GLU A 334 3.88 15.75 -6.27
C GLU A 334 4.68 17.04 -5.98
N MET A 335 6.00 17.04 -6.15
CA MET A 335 6.83 18.24 -6.04
C MET A 335 6.47 19.30 -7.09
N THR A 336 6.05 18.89 -8.29
CA THR A 336 5.74 19.81 -9.40
C THR A 336 4.35 20.41 -9.27
N TYR A 337 3.35 19.58 -9.01
CA TYR A 337 1.93 19.96 -9.03
C TYR A 337 1.36 20.23 -7.63
N GLY A 338 2.15 19.99 -6.58
CA GLY A 338 1.72 20.09 -5.18
C GLY A 338 0.78 18.96 -4.72
N ARG A 339 0.43 18.02 -5.61
CA ARG A 339 -0.48 16.92 -5.33
C ARG A 339 -0.05 15.66 -6.08
N PRO A 340 -0.35 14.46 -5.57
CA PRO A 340 -0.11 13.23 -6.32
C PRO A 340 -0.95 13.20 -7.61
N PRO A 341 -0.60 12.36 -8.61
CA PRO A 341 -1.42 12.19 -9.80
C PRO A 341 -2.76 11.52 -9.43
N ASP A 342 -3.85 11.93 -10.11
CA ASP A 342 -5.19 11.38 -9.87
C ASP A 342 -5.27 9.88 -10.22
N ALA A 343 -4.52 9.47 -11.24
CA ALA A 343 -4.35 8.07 -11.63
C ALA A 343 -2.98 7.86 -12.30
N VAL A 344 -2.54 6.60 -12.33
CA VAL A 344 -1.37 6.17 -13.11
C VAL A 344 -1.78 4.96 -13.95
N PRO A 345 -1.41 4.88 -15.24
CA PRO A 345 -0.47 5.74 -15.98
C PRO A 345 -0.95 7.18 -16.24
N VAL A 346 0.00 8.10 -16.46
CA VAL A 346 -0.21 9.52 -16.79
C VAL A 346 0.32 9.78 -18.20
N ASP A 347 -0.58 9.86 -19.17
CA ASP A 347 -0.25 10.16 -20.57
C ASP A 347 -0.49 11.63 -20.93
N GLN A 348 -1.29 12.34 -20.13
CA GLN A 348 -1.56 13.76 -20.28
C GLN A 348 -1.22 14.49 -18.99
N TYR A 349 -0.39 15.53 -19.12
CA TYR A 349 0.07 16.33 -18.00
C TYR A 349 -0.65 17.68 -18.00
N PRO A 350 -1.03 18.21 -16.83
CA PRO A 350 -1.50 19.59 -16.74
C PRO A 350 -0.46 20.55 -17.32
N SER A 351 -0.89 21.70 -17.84
CA SER A 351 0.03 22.68 -18.42
C SER A 351 1.03 23.18 -17.36
N VAL A 352 2.32 22.88 -17.54
CA VAL A 352 3.43 23.39 -16.71
C VAL A 352 4.51 23.94 -17.60
N ALA A 353 5.20 24.98 -17.11
CA ALA A 353 6.30 25.64 -17.80
C ALA A 353 7.58 24.77 -17.93
N TYR A 354 7.71 23.66 -17.19
CA TYR A 354 8.98 22.93 -17.03
C TYR A 354 9.04 21.69 -17.92
N MET A 355 9.33 21.87 -19.22
CA MET A 355 9.42 20.75 -20.18
C MET A 355 10.41 19.66 -19.78
N SER A 356 11.53 20.01 -19.14
CA SER A 356 12.51 19.05 -18.64
C SER A 356 11.96 18.14 -17.54
N VAL A 357 11.07 18.66 -16.68
CA VAL A 357 10.35 17.87 -15.67
C VAL A 357 9.36 16.93 -16.33
N VAL A 358 8.57 17.42 -17.28
CA VAL A 358 7.59 16.62 -18.01
C VAL A 358 8.26 15.47 -18.76
N SER A 359 9.41 15.70 -19.39
CA SER A 359 10.18 14.65 -20.08
C SER A 359 10.57 13.50 -19.13
N VAL A 360 11.07 13.82 -17.92
CA VAL A 360 11.39 12.80 -16.91
C VAL A 360 10.13 12.07 -16.45
N LEU A 361 9.04 12.80 -16.15
CA LEU A 361 7.76 12.17 -15.77
C LEU A 361 7.23 11.23 -16.85
N GLN A 362 7.29 11.63 -18.13
CA GLN A 362 6.86 10.80 -19.25
C GLN A 362 7.65 9.49 -19.36
N SER A 363 8.95 9.54 -19.05
CA SER A 363 9.81 8.35 -19.05
C SER A 363 9.52 7.35 -17.92
N ILE A 364 8.70 7.73 -16.92
CA ILE A 364 8.42 6.91 -15.73
C ILE A 364 6.94 6.54 -15.62
N LEU A 365 6.04 7.51 -15.78
CA LEU A 365 4.62 7.36 -15.41
C LEU A 365 3.67 7.11 -16.60
N THR A 366 4.14 7.17 -17.85
CA THR A 366 3.28 6.89 -19.02
C THR A 366 2.87 5.43 -19.11
N THR A 367 1.82 5.17 -19.88
CA THR A 367 1.37 3.82 -20.20
C THR A 367 2.51 2.99 -20.80
N GLU A 368 3.31 3.62 -21.66
CA GLU A 368 4.45 2.99 -22.31
C GLU A 368 5.56 2.63 -21.32
N ALA A 369 6.01 3.59 -20.50
CA ALA A 369 7.03 3.36 -19.48
C ALA A 369 6.64 2.23 -18.50
N CYS A 370 5.37 2.20 -18.08
CA CYS A 370 4.87 1.15 -17.19
C CYS A 370 4.82 -0.25 -17.85
N LYS A 371 4.87 -0.35 -19.19
CA LYS A 371 4.79 -1.60 -19.97
C LYS A 371 6.13 -2.07 -20.52
N THR A 372 7.04 -1.18 -20.88
CA THR A 372 8.35 -1.54 -21.46
C THR A 372 9.48 -1.49 -20.46
N GLY A 373 9.36 -0.65 -19.43
CA GLY A 373 10.36 -0.46 -18.38
C GLY A 373 10.65 1.01 -18.16
N MET A 374 11.24 1.32 -17.00
CA MET A 374 11.61 2.68 -16.60
C MET A 374 13.13 2.84 -16.63
N PRO A 375 13.65 4.08 -16.77
CA PRO A 375 15.09 4.33 -16.71
C PRO A 375 15.68 3.97 -15.34
N THR A 376 16.98 3.69 -15.32
CA THR A 376 17.76 3.53 -14.09
C THR A 376 18.05 4.87 -13.44
N VAL A 377 18.43 4.87 -12.15
CA VAL A 377 18.87 6.09 -11.44
C VAL A 377 20.03 6.78 -12.17
N SER A 378 21.00 6.01 -12.65
CA SER A 378 22.14 6.54 -13.40
C SER A 378 21.70 7.26 -14.68
N GLN A 379 20.72 6.73 -15.41
CA GLN A 379 20.17 7.40 -16.61
C GLN A 379 19.41 8.67 -16.24
N LEU A 380 18.62 8.66 -15.16
CA LEU A 380 17.92 9.85 -14.68
C LEU A 380 18.89 10.98 -14.30
N LEU A 381 19.99 10.66 -13.61
CA LEU A 381 21.04 11.62 -13.24
C LEU A 381 21.73 12.29 -14.45
N GLN A 382 21.63 11.69 -15.64
CA GLN A 382 22.18 12.25 -16.90
C GLN A 382 21.15 13.06 -17.69
N THR A 383 19.89 13.13 -17.26
CA THR A 383 18.87 13.95 -17.94
C THR A 383 19.15 15.44 -17.78
N PRO A 384 18.71 16.30 -18.73
CA PRO A 384 18.89 17.76 -18.63
C PRO A 384 18.28 18.38 -17.36
N LEU A 385 17.36 17.67 -16.70
CA LEU A 385 16.78 18.13 -15.45
C LEU A 385 17.78 18.08 -14.29
N PHE A 386 18.76 17.17 -14.30
CA PHE A 386 19.61 16.89 -13.15
C PHE A 386 21.12 16.91 -13.45
N SER A 387 21.54 16.83 -14.71
CA SER A 387 22.96 16.64 -15.07
C SER A 387 23.86 17.82 -14.68
N ASP A 388 23.32 19.03 -14.69
CA ASP A 388 24.02 20.30 -14.43
C ASP A 388 23.80 20.85 -13.01
N VAL A 389 23.08 20.12 -12.16
CA VAL A 389 22.99 20.44 -10.73
C VAL A 389 24.32 20.10 -10.07
N GLN A 390 24.94 21.08 -9.39
CA GLN A 390 26.23 20.91 -8.72
C GLN A 390 26.23 19.67 -7.83
N GLN A 391 27.23 18.80 -8.05
CA GLN A 391 27.46 17.65 -7.20
C GLN A 391 27.90 18.15 -5.82
N PHE A 392 27.27 17.63 -4.77
CA PHE A 392 27.79 17.86 -3.43
C PHE A 392 29.14 17.15 -3.31
N ASN A 393 30.19 17.91 -3.02
CA ASN A 393 31.51 17.40 -2.62
C ASN A 393 31.40 16.76 -1.22
N SER A 394 30.68 15.65 -1.12
CA SER A 394 30.77 14.75 0.01
C SER A 394 31.93 13.82 -0.26
N GLU A 395 32.80 13.61 0.73
CA GLU A 395 33.64 12.42 0.73
C GLU A 395 32.74 11.21 0.44
N LYS A 396 33.13 10.36 -0.52
CA LYS A 396 32.36 9.16 -0.84
C LYS A 396 32.18 8.38 0.46
N PRO A 397 30.94 8.12 0.92
CA PRO A 397 30.73 7.43 2.18
C PRO A 397 31.51 6.11 2.16
N GLN A 398 32.55 6.02 3.00
CA GLN A 398 33.41 4.85 3.07
C GLN A 398 32.70 3.75 3.86
N PHE A 399 31.73 3.13 3.22
CA PHE A 399 30.94 2.06 3.80
C PHE A 399 31.27 0.71 3.15
N LYS A 400 31.83 -0.21 3.94
CA LYS A 400 32.09 -1.60 3.55
C LYS A 400 31.03 -2.51 4.16
N ILE A 401 30.23 -3.14 3.32
CA ILE A 401 29.27 -4.19 3.68
C ILE A 401 30.04 -5.51 3.76
N THR A 402 29.90 -6.26 4.85
CA THR A 402 30.49 -7.60 4.97
C THR A 402 29.85 -8.57 3.97
N SER A 403 30.56 -9.61 3.55
CA SER A 403 30.04 -10.60 2.58
C SER A 403 28.72 -11.23 3.05
N LYS A 404 28.66 -11.69 4.31
CA LYS A 404 27.47 -12.26 4.95
C LYS A 404 26.26 -11.33 4.87
N LEU A 405 26.49 -10.04 5.09
CA LEU A 405 25.46 -9.03 5.07
C LEU A 405 24.96 -8.73 3.65
N LYS A 406 25.88 -8.69 2.68
CA LYS A 406 25.56 -8.54 1.26
C LYS A 406 24.69 -9.69 0.77
N GLU A 407 25.00 -10.92 1.17
CA GLU A 407 24.19 -12.10 0.87
C GLU A 407 22.81 -12.04 1.50
N ALA A 408 22.71 -11.60 2.76
CA ALA A 408 21.44 -11.43 3.44
C ALA A 408 20.56 -10.35 2.79
N LEU A 409 21.13 -9.20 2.38
CA LEU A 409 20.42 -8.17 1.61
C LEU A 409 19.92 -8.72 0.27
N LYS A 410 20.77 -9.45 -0.44
CA LYS A 410 20.42 -10.09 -1.71
C LYS A 410 19.25 -11.06 -1.53
N SER A 411 19.31 -11.95 -0.55
CA SER A 411 18.24 -12.91 -0.26
C SER A 411 16.93 -12.22 0.14
N SER A 412 17.00 -11.17 0.96
CA SER A 412 15.84 -10.37 1.34
C SER A 412 15.18 -9.70 0.12
N LYS A 413 16.00 -9.10 -0.76
CA LYS A 413 15.56 -8.50 -2.01
C LYS A 413 14.88 -9.52 -2.93
N GLU A 414 15.52 -10.66 -3.18
CA GLU A 414 14.96 -11.73 -4.02
C GLU A 414 13.62 -12.25 -3.48
N CYS A 415 13.49 -12.35 -2.15
CA CYS A 415 12.24 -12.73 -1.50
C CYS A 415 11.12 -11.70 -1.74
N LEU A 416 11.42 -10.41 -1.56
CA LEU A 416 10.47 -9.32 -1.79
C LEU A 416 9.99 -9.28 -3.26
N GLU A 417 10.92 -9.42 -4.19
CA GLU A 417 10.65 -9.40 -5.64
C GLU A 417 9.83 -10.63 -6.06
N LYS A 418 10.17 -11.82 -5.56
CA LYS A 418 9.41 -13.05 -5.82
C LYS A 418 7.97 -12.92 -5.33
N ARG A 419 7.76 -12.45 -4.09
CA ARG A 419 6.42 -12.24 -3.53
C ARG A 419 5.61 -11.25 -4.36
N LEU A 420 6.23 -10.15 -4.82
CA LEU A 420 5.59 -9.17 -5.69
C LEU A 420 5.16 -9.80 -7.03
N GLN A 421 6.04 -10.59 -7.65
CA GLN A 421 5.73 -11.25 -8.91
C GLN A 421 4.59 -12.27 -8.78
N GLU A 422 4.55 -13.04 -7.69
CA GLU A 422 3.45 -13.96 -7.39
C GLU A 422 2.11 -13.22 -7.24
N GLU A 423 2.11 -12.11 -6.51
CA GLU A 423 0.92 -11.26 -6.34
C GLU A 423 0.46 -10.65 -7.67
N GLN A 424 1.38 -10.11 -8.48
CA GLN A 424 1.08 -9.59 -9.81
C GLN A 424 0.49 -10.65 -10.74
N ARG A 425 0.99 -11.90 -10.67
CA ARG A 425 0.44 -13.04 -11.43
C ARG A 425 -0.99 -13.34 -10.98
N ALA A 426 -1.25 -13.41 -9.68
CA ALA A 426 -2.58 -13.67 -9.13
C ALA A 426 -3.59 -12.57 -9.53
N ILE A 427 -3.21 -11.29 -9.41
CA ILE A 427 -4.06 -10.15 -9.80
C ILE A 427 -4.40 -10.21 -11.29
N HIS A 428 -3.40 -10.47 -12.14
CA HIS A 428 -3.62 -10.53 -13.58
C HIS A 428 -4.49 -11.72 -13.98
N GLN A 429 -4.26 -12.90 -13.38
CA GLN A 429 -5.09 -14.08 -13.61
C GLN A 429 -6.55 -13.79 -13.21
N HIS A 430 -6.77 -13.19 -12.04
CA HIS A 430 -8.11 -12.79 -11.60
C HIS A 430 -8.75 -11.82 -12.60
N ARG A 431 -8.06 -10.76 -13.01
CA ARG A 431 -8.57 -9.79 -14.01
C ARG A 431 -8.96 -10.47 -15.32
N ARG A 432 -8.15 -11.41 -15.81
CA ARG A 432 -8.42 -12.16 -17.04
C ARG A 432 -9.67 -13.03 -16.89
N LEU A 433 -9.81 -13.72 -15.75
CA LEU A 433 -11.00 -14.53 -15.45
C LEU A 433 -12.26 -13.65 -15.31
N THR A 434 -12.17 -12.52 -14.62
CA THR A 434 -13.30 -11.59 -14.45
C THR A 434 -13.75 -11.00 -15.78
N ARG A 435 -12.82 -10.61 -16.66
CA ARG A 435 -13.15 -10.16 -18.04
C ARG A 435 -13.76 -11.28 -18.88
N ALA A 436 -13.25 -12.51 -18.76
CA ALA A 436 -13.84 -13.65 -19.46
C ALA A 436 -15.26 -13.95 -18.97
N LYS A 437 -15.51 -13.88 -17.65
CA LYS A 437 -16.85 -14.04 -17.06
C LYS A 437 -17.79 -12.92 -17.51
N SER A 438 -17.35 -11.66 -17.54
CA SER A 438 -18.20 -10.55 -18.00
C SER A 438 -18.53 -10.65 -19.49
N HIS A 439 -17.57 -11.07 -20.33
CA HIS A 439 -17.80 -11.33 -21.75
C HIS A 439 -18.78 -12.50 -21.96
N HIS A 440 -18.59 -13.60 -21.22
CA HIS A 440 -19.46 -14.78 -21.27
C HIS A 440 -20.90 -14.47 -20.78
N GLY A 441 -21.04 -13.57 -19.81
CA GLY A 441 -22.33 -13.12 -19.26
C GLY A 441 -22.96 -11.94 -20.01
N SER A 442 -22.34 -11.42 -21.07
CA SER A 442 -22.86 -10.31 -21.85
C SER A 442 -24.14 -10.70 -22.60
N GLU A 443 -25.07 -9.75 -22.75
CA GLU A 443 -26.32 -9.98 -23.47
C GLU A 443 -26.09 -10.36 -24.94
N GLU A 444 -25.03 -9.86 -25.56
CA GLU A 444 -24.63 -10.21 -26.93
C GLU A 444 -24.20 -11.67 -27.04
N GLU A 445 -23.38 -12.16 -26.12
CA GLU A 445 -22.94 -13.57 -26.10
C GLU A 445 -24.09 -14.51 -25.72
N LYS A 446 -24.98 -14.11 -24.79
CA LYS A 446 -26.22 -14.85 -24.49
C LYS A 446 -27.14 -14.93 -25.71
N LYS A 447 -27.32 -13.84 -26.44
CA LYS A 447 -28.08 -13.81 -27.71
C LYS A 447 -27.43 -14.70 -28.76
N ARG A 448 -26.11 -14.62 -28.93
CA ARG A 448 -25.35 -15.48 -29.87
C ARG A 448 -25.53 -16.96 -29.56
N ARG A 449 -25.50 -17.36 -28.29
CA ARG A 449 -25.76 -18.75 -27.89
C ARG A 449 -27.19 -19.21 -28.12
N LYS A 450 -28.17 -18.35 -27.83
CA LYS A 450 -29.57 -18.65 -28.16
C LYS A 450 -29.76 -18.87 -29.66
N ILE A 451 -29.09 -18.08 -30.49
CA ILE A 451 -29.11 -18.24 -31.96
C ILE A 451 -28.41 -19.53 -32.37
N LEU A 452 -27.24 -19.83 -31.81
CA LEU A 452 -26.50 -21.06 -32.13
C LEU A 452 -27.27 -22.31 -31.69
N ALA A 453 -27.89 -22.30 -30.52
CA ALA A 453 -28.72 -23.38 -30.01
C ALA A 453 -29.93 -23.63 -30.91
N ARG A 454 -30.63 -22.57 -31.35
CA ARG A 454 -31.72 -22.67 -32.33
C ARG A 454 -31.26 -23.27 -33.66
N LYS A 455 -30.11 -22.84 -34.18
CA LYS A 455 -29.55 -23.42 -35.42
C LYS A 455 -29.20 -24.90 -35.28
N VAL A 456 -28.67 -25.32 -34.13
CA VAL A 456 -28.38 -26.73 -33.87
C VAL A 456 -29.67 -27.54 -33.77
N GLU A 457 -30.71 -27.00 -33.15
CA GLU A 457 -32.03 -27.62 -33.06
C GLU A 457 -32.70 -27.75 -34.45
N GLU A 458 -32.58 -26.74 -35.31
CA GLU A 458 -33.04 -26.78 -36.70
C GLU A 458 -32.27 -27.81 -37.54
N LEU A 459 -30.95 -27.94 -37.35
CA LEU A 459 -30.13 -28.96 -38.04
C LEU A 459 -30.46 -30.39 -37.60
N LEU A 460 -30.81 -30.59 -36.33
CA LEU A 460 -31.27 -31.87 -35.79
C LEU A 460 -32.69 -32.22 -36.26
N GLN A 461 -33.56 -31.23 -36.48
CA GLN A 461 -34.90 -31.44 -37.04
C GLN A 461 -34.90 -31.60 -38.58
N GLY A 462 -33.92 -31.04 -39.28
CA GLY A 462 -33.75 -31.17 -40.74
C GLY A 462 -33.11 -32.47 -41.22
N SER A 463 -32.63 -33.32 -40.31
CA SER A 463 -32.02 -34.62 -40.64
C SER A 463 -33.04 -35.74 -40.53
N GLY A 464 -34.08 -35.67 -41.37
CA GLY A 464 -34.99 -36.78 -41.63
C GLY A 464 -34.43 -37.74 -42.68
N ALA A 465 -34.36 -39.02 -42.31
CA ALA A 465 -34.10 -40.21 -43.14
C ALA A 465 -32.63 -40.62 -43.41
N SER A 466 -32.14 -41.60 -42.64
CA SER A 466 -31.84 -42.97 -43.13
C SER A 466 -31.12 -43.81 -42.05
N SER A 467 -31.69 -44.96 -41.67
CA SER A 467 -31.05 -46.03 -40.86
C SER A 467 -30.07 -46.86 -41.72
N PRO A 468 -29.02 -47.55 -41.17
CA PRO A 468 -29.15 -48.95 -40.69
C PRO A 468 -28.09 -49.34 -39.58
N PRO A 469 -27.79 -50.63 -39.27
CA PRO A 469 -28.43 -51.45 -38.23
C PRO A 469 -27.53 -51.92 -37.04
N THR A 470 -28.19 -52.24 -35.91
CA THR A 470 -27.88 -53.19 -34.79
C THR A 470 -26.49 -53.31 -34.12
N CYS A 471 -26.43 -52.86 -32.85
CA CYS A 471 -25.87 -53.45 -31.58
C CYS A 471 -24.41 -53.98 -31.46
N PRO A 472 -23.75 -54.00 -30.25
CA PRO A 472 -24.36 -54.24 -28.91
C PRO A 472 -23.88 -53.41 -27.68
N SER A 473 -24.84 -53.22 -26.77
CA SER A 473 -24.84 -53.31 -25.29
C SER A 473 -23.68 -52.85 -24.37
N SER A 474 -24.05 -51.85 -23.51
CA SER A 474 -23.78 -51.67 -22.05
C SER A 474 -22.38 -51.25 -21.54
N PRO A 475 -22.22 -50.58 -20.35
CA PRO A 475 -23.17 -50.47 -19.23
C PRO A 475 -23.43 -49.06 -18.64
N THR A 476 -24.52 -49.02 -17.86
CA THR A 476 -25.05 -47.96 -17.01
C THR A 476 -24.11 -47.57 -15.85
N PRO A 477 -24.00 -46.28 -15.45
CA PRO A 477 -23.43 -45.92 -14.15
C PRO A 477 -24.50 -46.04 -13.05
N PRO A 478 -24.15 -46.55 -11.84
CA PRO A 478 -25.11 -46.66 -10.74
C PRO A 478 -25.36 -45.32 -10.05
N ALA A 479 -26.60 -45.15 -9.58
CA ALA A 479 -27.04 -44.11 -8.67
C ALA A 479 -26.92 -44.58 -7.20
N GLY A 480 -26.67 -43.64 -6.29
CA GLY A 480 -26.62 -43.81 -4.83
C GLY A 480 -25.25 -44.26 -4.32
N ILE A 481 -24.70 -43.76 -3.22
CA ILE A 481 -25.30 -43.67 -1.88
C ILE A 481 -24.62 -42.53 -1.08
N SER A 482 -25.42 -41.80 -0.31
CA SER A 482 -24.99 -40.92 0.77
C SER A 482 -24.35 -41.72 1.91
N VAL A 483 -23.15 -41.36 2.36
CA VAL A 483 -22.69 -41.72 3.70
C VAL A 483 -21.99 -40.52 4.32
N SER A 484 -22.68 -39.93 5.29
CA SER A 484 -22.08 -39.13 6.37
C SER A 484 -21.24 -40.04 7.26
N LEU A 485 -20.03 -39.61 7.66
CA LEU A 485 -19.52 -39.87 9.02
C LEU A 485 -18.27 -39.05 9.34
N TYR A 486 -18.46 -38.19 10.35
CA TYR A 486 -17.58 -37.78 11.45
C TYR A 486 -16.06 -38.03 11.38
N ALA A 487 -15.32 -36.99 11.77
CA ALA A 487 -14.06 -37.15 12.50
C ALA A 487 -14.02 -36.16 13.69
N THR A 488 -14.02 -36.72 14.90
CA THR A 488 -13.71 -36.06 16.16
C THR A 488 -12.31 -36.50 16.58
N PHE A 489 -11.36 -35.56 16.62
CA PHE A 489 -10.57 -35.10 17.77
C PHE A 489 -9.35 -34.32 17.27
#